data_AF-A0A957I3C1-F1
#
_entry.id   AF-A0A957I3C1-F1
#
_cell.length_a   1.000
_cell.length_b   1.000
_cell.length_c   1.000
_cell.angle_alpha   90.00
_cell.angle_beta   90.00
_cell.angle_gamma   90.00
#
_symmetry.space_group_name_H-M   'P 1'
#
loop_
_entity.id
_entity.type
_entity.pdbx_description
1 polymer ?
#
loop_
_entity_poly.entity_id
_entity_poly.type
_entity_poly.pdbx_seq_one_letter_code
_entity_poly.pdbx_strand_id
1 'polypeptide(L)'
;TPADAANVLRHGASWLARDPRRLSPALLADAFRPVAAHLRRAPAGLRQFVDGQLLIAAQTTSAHANALYGAAALDLPRRGIVHLTGGMGGLAATLAQAIQRHGGRVLYRQEASRILRQPRQPIIVATKSGGRFTADVVIANLTPWNIAALLGDDLPRPLRRLPSQPRTGWGAFMLYVGLDEQAVPNGGPLHHQVITGEPLGEGNSLFLSLSPGWDANRAPDGQRALTISTHTELSPWWQLFHGDRAAYESRKRQYTEHILAAAEVALPGLRDAARLILPGTPITFQRFTRRVWGWVGGFPQTSLFQAWGPRLTPNMWLVGDTIFPGQSTAATALGGLRVAQAILRSTGQPSPRPQAAPPVHQLHPSGD
;
A
#
# COMPACT_ATOMS: atom_id res chain seq x y z
N THR A 1 14.86 15.13 -7.47
CA THR A 1 15.83 16.24 -7.30
C THR A 1 16.97 16.08 -8.32
N PRO A 2 17.83 17.09 -8.57
CA PRO A 2 19.01 16.93 -9.42
C PRO A 2 19.91 15.77 -8.99
N ALA A 3 20.05 15.55 -7.67
CA ALA A 3 20.78 14.41 -7.12
C ALA A 3 20.13 13.06 -7.44
N ASP A 4 18.79 12.96 -7.40
CA ASP A 4 18.09 11.74 -7.82
C ASP A 4 18.28 11.48 -9.32
N ALA A 5 18.19 12.52 -10.15
CA ALA A 5 18.40 12.41 -11.59
C ALA A 5 19.83 11.94 -11.92
N ALA A 6 20.84 12.53 -11.26
CA ALA A 6 22.23 12.11 -11.40
C ALA A 6 22.46 10.66 -10.93
N ASN A 7 21.80 10.23 -9.84
CA ASN A 7 21.87 8.84 -9.39
C ASN A 7 21.19 7.88 -10.38
N VAL A 8 20.03 8.23 -10.91
CA VAL A 8 19.34 7.42 -11.94
C VAL A 8 20.22 7.29 -13.19
N LEU A 9 20.80 8.39 -13.66
CA LEU A 9 21.72 8.37 -14.80
C LEU A 9 22.96 7.51 -14.52
N ARG A 10 23.58 7.63 -13.34
CA ARG A 10 24.75 6.84 -12.96
C ARG A 10 24.43 5.34 -12.88
N HIS A 11 23.31 4.99 -12.25
CA HIS A 11 22.87 3.60 -12.15
C HIS A 11 22.47 3.04 -13.53
N GLY A 12 21.75 3.82 -14.34
CA GLY A 12 21.37 3.46 -15.70
C GLY A 12 22.60 3.25 -16.60
N ALA A 13 23.56 4.18 -16.56
CA ALA A 13 24.81 4.08 -17.31
C ALA A 13 25.64 2.86 -16.87
N SER A 14 25.77 2.61 -15.56
CA SER A 14 26.46 1.42 -15.05
C SER A 14 25.75 0.13 -15.45
N TRP A 15 24.41 0.12 -15.45
CA TRP A 15 23.61 -1.04 -15.86
C TRP A 15 23.70 -1.31 -17.37
N LEU A 16 23.69 -0.27 -18.21
CA LEU A 16 23.90 -0.38 -19.65
C LEU A 16 25.33 -0.79 -20.00
N ALA A 17 26.34 -0.24 -19.30
CA ALA A 17 27.74 -0.59 -19.51
C ALA A 17 28.04 -2.07 -19.25
N ARG A 18 27.25 -2.74 -18.39
CA ARG A 18 27.38 -4.18 -18.14
C ARG A 18 26.88 -5.05 -19.29
N ASP A 19 25.96 -4.58 -20.12
CA ASP A 19 25.52 -5.28 -21.33
C ASP A 19 24.84 -4.27 -22.29
N PRO A 20 25.54 -3.80 -23.34
CA PRO A 20 25.00 -2.81 -24.28
C PRO A 20 23.74 -3.26 -25.01
N ARG A 21 23.47 -4.58 -25.11
CA ARG A 21 22.24 -5.13 -25.72
C ARG A 21 20.98 -4.78 -24.91
N ARG A 22 21.14 -4.29 -23.69
CA ARG A 22 20.06 -3.76 -22.85
C ARG A 22 19.50 -2.44 -23.35
N LEU A 23 20.22 -1.73 -24.23
CA LEU A 23 19.72 -0.52 -24.86
C LEU A 23 18.64 -0.89 -25.88
N SER A 24 17.38 -0.61 -25.55
CA SER A 24 16.24 -0.89 -26.44
C SER A 24 15.39 0.38 -26.61
N PRO A 25 15.22 0.89 -27.84
CA PRO A 25 14.29 1.99 -28.12
C PRO A 25 12.86 1.69 -27.66
N ALA A 26 12.47 0.41 -27.64
CA ALA A 26 11.17 -0.01 -27.13
C ALA A 26 11.01 0.26 -25.62
N LEU A 27 12.07 0.05 -24.82
CA LEU A 27 12.06 0.35 -23.39
C LEU A 27 11.97 1.85 -23.10
N LEU A 28 12.56 2.69 -23.97
CA LEU A 28 12.38 4.14 -23.87
C LEU A 28 10.94 4.54 -24.17
N ALA A 29 10.31 3.94 -25.18
CA ALA A 29 8.89 4.15 -25.46
C ALA A 29 7.99 3.68 -24.29
N ASP A 30 8.37 2.59 -23.60
CA ASP A 30 7.67 2.07 -22.42
C ASP A 30 7.63 3.04 -21.24
N ALA A 31 8.55 4.01 -21.18
CA ALA A 31 8.48 5.06 -20.17
C ALA A 31 7.27 5.99 -20.34
N PHE A 32 6.67 6.05 -21.54
CA PHE A 32 5.63 7.02 -21.91
C PHE A 32 4.32 6.39 -22.41
N ARG A 33 4.24 5.06 -22.52
CA ARG A 33 3.03 4.37 -23.00
C ARG A 33 2.43 3.44 -21.93
N PRO A 34 1.13 3.10 -22.04
CA PRO A 34 0.50 2.18 -21.13
C PRO A 34 0.81 0.71 -21.47
N VAL A 35 0.61 -0.20 -20.51
CA VAL A 35 0.78 -1.66 -20.69
C VAL A 35 -0.06 -2.19 -21.86
N ALA A 36 -1.25 -1.63 -22.11
CA ALA A 36 -2.13 -2.02 -23.20
C ALA A 36 -1.48 -1.95 -24.60
N ALA A 37 -0.39 -1.18 -24.77
CA ALA A 37 0.40 -1.19 -26.00
C ALA A 37 0.94 -2.58 -26.36
N HIS A 38 1.18 -3.43 -25.35
CA HIS A 38 1.66 -4.82 -25.51
C HIS A 38 0.53 -5.87 -25.52
N LEU A 39 -0.72 -5.47 -25.27
CA LEU A 39 -1.86 -6.39 -25.13
C LEU A 39 -2.86 -6.31 -26.30
N ARG A 40 -2.54 -5.57 -27.36
CA ARG A 40 -3.46 -5.33 -28.50
C ARG A 40 -3.95 -6.63 -29.16
N ARG A 41 -3.11 -7.66 -29.20
CA ARG A 41 -3.41 -8.98 -29.77
C ARG A 41 -3.71 -10.05 -28.72
N ALA A 42 -3.73 -9.69 -27.43
CA ALA A 42 -4.02 -10.65 -26.37
C ALA A 42 -5.49 -11.11 -26.43
N PRO A 43 -5.81 -12.36 -26.03
CA PRO A 43 -7.20 -12.77 -25.79
C PRO A 43 -7.84 -11.95 -24.65
N ALA A 44 -9.17 -11.89 -24.61
CA ALA A 44 -9.90 -11.16 -23.57
C ALA A 44 -9.56 -11.65 -22.16
N GLY A 45 -9.50 -12.96 -21.95
CA GLY A 45 -9.15 -13.54 -20.64
C GLY A 45 -7.73 -13.16 -20.17
N LEU A 46 -6.76 -13.08 -21.09
CA LEU A 46 -5.40 -12.64 -20.73
C LEU A 46 -5.37 -11.15 -20.36
N ARG A 47 -6.13 -10.30 -21.07
CA ARG A 47 -6.26 -8.88 -20.70
C ARG A 47 -6.90 -8.72 -19.32
N GLN A 48 -7.98 -9.44 -19.06
CA GLN A 48 -8.68 -9.40 -17.78
C GLN A 48 -7.78 -9.89 -16.63
N PHE A 49 -7.01 -10.95 -16.85
CA PHE A 49 -6.00 -11.41 -15.89
C PHE A 49 -4.95 -10.33 -15.62
N VAL A 50 -4.37 -9.72 -16.66
CA VAL A 50 -3.37 -8.65 -16.51
C VAL A 50 -3.97 -7.44 -15.80
N ASP A 51 -5.19 -7.04 -16.13
CA ASP A 51 -5.89 -5.93 -15.49
C ASP A 51 -6.20 -6.21 -14.02
N GLY A 52 -6.58 -7.44 -13.66
CA GLY A 52 -6.73 -7.87 -12.28
C GLY A 52 -5.43 -7.78 -11.49
N GLN A 53 -4.31 -8.25 -12.06
CA GLN A 53 -2.99 -8.16 -11.42
C GLN A 53 -2.54 -6.70 -11.24
N LEU A 54 -2.71 -5.87 -12.27
CA LEU A 54 -2.36 -4.45 -12.22
C LEU A 54 -3.27 -3.67 -11.27
N LEU A 55 -4.54 -4.02 -11.12
CA LEU A 55 -5.41 -3.33 -10.17
C LEU A 55 -4.89 -3.50 -8.73
N ILE A 56 -4.46 -4.71 -8.36
CA ILE A 56 -3.88 -4.99 -7.03
C ILE A 56 -2.52 -4.31 -6.86
N ALA A 57 -1.63 -4.44 -7.86
CA ALA A 57 -0.23 -4.02 -7.72
C ALA A 57 0.03 -2.54 -8.08
N ALA A 58 -0.78 -1.95 -8.95
CA ALA A 58 -0.60 -0.62 -9.53
C ALA A 58 -1.82 0.32 -9.37
N GLN A 59 -2.93 -0.16 -8.79
CA GLN A 59 -4.17 0.61 -8.58
C GLN A 59 -4.80 1.15 -9.87
N THR A 60 -4.54 0.47 -10.99
CA THR A 60 -5.09 0.82 -12.30
C THR A 60 -5.02 -0.38 -13.24
N THR A 61 -5.63 -0.27 -14.42
CA THR A 61 -5.65 -1.34 -15.43
C THR A 61 -4.62 -1.09 -16.53
N SER A 62 -4.40 -2.07 -17.40
CA SER A 62 -3.42 -2.01 -18.48
C SER A 62 -3.63 -0.84 -19.44
N ALA A 63 -4.86 -0.35 -19.60
CA ALA A 63 -5.17 0.82 -20.42
C ALA A 63 -4.47 2.10 -19.93
N HIS A 64 -4.13 2.16 -18.64
CA HIS A 64 -3.60 3.35 -17.99
C HIS A 64 -2.28 3.13 -17.26
N ALA A 65 -1.98 1.90 -16.81
CA ALA A 65 -0.75 1.56 -16.11
C ALA A 65 0.46 1.87 -16.99
N ASN A 66 1.44 2.62 -16.48
CA ASN A 66 2.71 2.84 -17.17
C ASN A 66 3.39 1.50 -17.48
N ALA A 67 3.90 1.30 -18.71
CA ALA A 67 4.41 0.00 -19.13
C ALA A 67 5.64 -0.49 -18.33
N LEU A 68 6.58 0.39 -17.97
CA LEU A 68 7.75 0.01 -17.16
C LEU A 68 7.34 -0.35 -15.72
N TYR A 69 6.46 0.43 -15.10
CA TYR A 69 5.94 0.09 -13.78
C TYR A 69 5.13 -1.20 -13.82
N GLY A 70 4.26 -1.34 -14.82
CA GLY A 70 3.42 -2.51 -15.04
C GLY A 70 4.23 -3.78 -15.21
N ALA A 71 5.33 -3.74 -15.97
CA ALA A 71 6.26 -4.87 -16.07
C ALA A 71 6.85 -5.29 -14.72
N ALA A 72 7.27 -4.33 -13.88
CA ALA A 72 7.76 -4.64 -12.54
C ALA A 72 6.66 -5.20 -11.63
N ALA A 73 5.45 -4.62 -11.70
CA ALA A 73 4.29 -5.07 -10.95
C ALA A 73 3.87 -6.50 -11.32
N LEU A 74 3.88 -6.85 -12.62
CA LEU A 74 3.56 -8.17 -13.13
C LEU A 74 4.65 -9.22 -12.86
N ASP A 75 5.91 -8.81 -12.60
CA ASP A 75 7.00 -9.71 -12.17
C ASP A 75 6.89 -10.09 -10.68
N LEU A 76 6.15 -9.32 -9.86
CA LEU A 76 6.09 -9.53 -8.41
C LEU A 76 5.61 -10.93 -8.01
N PRO A 77 4.50 -11.49 -8.55
CA PRO A 77 4.07 -12.84 -8.19
C PRO A 77 5.13 -13.91 -8.51
N ARG A 78 5.91 -13.71 -9.58
CA ARG A 78 6.99 -14.62 -9.98
C ARG A 78 8.19 -14.60 -9.02
N ARG A 79 8.35 -13.53 -8.22
CA ARG A 79 9.40 -13.43 -7.19
C ARG A 79 9.10 -14.27 -5.95
N GLY A 80 7.88 -14.81 -5.85
CA GLY A 80 7.41 -15.60 -4.72
C GLY A 80 6.58 -14.77 -3.74
N ILE A 81 5.68 -15.46 -3.06
CA ILE A 81 4.82 -14.91 -2.01
C ILE A 81 5.32 -15.45 -0.68
N VAL A 82 5.48 -14.58 0.31
CA VAL A 82 5.96 -14.95 1.65
C VAL A 82 4.89 -14.72 2.69
N HIS A 83 4.86 -15.60 3.69
CA HIS A 83 4.04 -15.46 4.87
C HIS A 83 4.95 -15.16 6.07
N LEU A 84 4.50 -14.24 6.91
CA LEU A 84 5.17 -13.88 8.15
C LEU A 84 4.39 -14.48 9.31
N THR A 85 5.10 -15.10 10.25
CA THR A 85 4.53 -15.52 11.54
C THR A 85 3.91 -14.31 12.24
N GLY A 86 2.66 -14.44 12.70
CA GLY A 86 1.88 -13.33 13.25
C GLY A 86 1.36 -12.34 12.20
N GLY A 87 1.52 -12.65 10.92
CA GLY A 87 1.08 -11.80 9.80
C GLY A 87 1.78 -10.45 9.69
N MET A 88 1.15 -9.52 8.97
CA MET A 88 1.70 -8.18 8.75
C MET A 88 1.84 -7.35 10.05
N GLY A 89 1.05 -7.66 11.08
CA GLY A 89 1.20 -7.05 12.40
C GLY A 89 2.55 -7.39 13.06
N GLY A 90 3.05 -8.61 12.84
CA GLY A 90 4.38 -9.03 13.30
C GLY A 90 5.51 -8.20 12.70
N LEU A 91 5.42 -7.84 11.41
CA LEU A 91 6.38 -6.93 10.78
C LEU A 91 6.38 -5.55 11.43
N ALA A 92 5.19 -4.98 11.69
CA ALA A 92 5.07 -3.67 12.33
C ALA A 92 5.63 -3.69 13.78
N ALA A 93 5.34 -4.73 14.55
CA ALA A 93 5.90 -4.92 15.88
C ALA A 93 7.44 -5.04 15.85
N THR A 94 7.97 -5.81 14.91
CA THR A 94 9.43 -5.98 14.73
C THR A 94 10.13 -4.66 14.44
N LEU A 95 9.54 -3.83 13.57
CA LEU A 95 10.07 -2.50 13.25
C LEU A 95 10.00 -1.54 14.45
N ALA A 96 8.90 -1.56 15.21
CA ALA A 96 8.76 -0.76 16.43
C ALA A 96 9.81 -1.14 17.49
N GLN A 97 10.03 -2.45 17.69
CA GLN A 97 11.07 -2.93 18.59
C GLN A 97 12.48 -2.56 18.10
N ALA A 98 12.73 -2.60 16.79
CA ALA A 98 14.01 -2.17 16.23
C ALA A 98 14.29 -0.70 16.55
N ILE A 99 13.30 0.19 16.45
CA ILE A 99 13.44 1.60 16.86
C ILE A 99 13.89 1.69 18.32
N GLN A 100 13.25 0.94 19.23
CA GLN A 100 13.57 0.94 20.66
C GLN A 100 14.98 0.40 20.94
N ARG A 101 15.37 -0.71 20.29
CA ARG A 101 16.72 -1.30 20.42
C ARG A 101 17.83 -0.35 19.98
N HIS A 102 17.55 0.56 19.05
CA HIS A 102 18.49 1.58 18.59
C HIS A 102 18.34 2.92 19.32
N GLY A 103 17.76 2.94 20.53
CA GLY A 103 17.67 4.12 21.40
C GLY A 103 16.52 5.08 21.06
N GLY A 104 15.68 4.74 20.08
CA GLY A 104 14.48 5.50 19.76
C GLY A 104 13.34 5.24 20.73
N ARG A 105 12.29 6.07 20.68
CA ARG A 105 11.08 5.92 21.48
C ARG A 105 9.87 5.76 20.57
N VAL A 106 9.00 4.80 20.91
CA VAL A 106 7.70 4.62 20.27
C VAL A 106 6.63 5.05 21.26
N LEU A 107 5.95 6.15 20.96
CA LEU A 107 4.94 6.75 21.85
C LEU A 107 3.54 6.46 21.31
N TYR A 108 2.87 5.47 21.91
CA TYR A 108 1.49 5.13 21.58
C TYR A 108 0.50 6.12 22.20
N ARG A 109 -0.72 6.18 21.63
CA ARG A 109 -1.81 7.06 22.10
C ARG A 109 -1.44 8.56 22.10
N GLN A 110 -0.46 8.95 21.30
CA GLN A 110 -0.04 10.33 21.09
C GLN A 110 -0.49 10.80 19.68
N GLU A 111 -1.79 10.96 19.49
CA GLU A 111 -2.33 11.41 18.19
C GLU A 111 -1.89 12.86 17.93
N ALA A 112 -1.06 13.08 16.91
CA ALA A 112 -0.64 14.42 16.49
C ALA A 112 -1.86 15.24 16.04
N SER A 113 -1.99 16.46 16.57
CA SER A 113 -3.10 17.37 16.30
C SER A 113 -2.66 18.63 15.54
N ARG A 114 -1.40 19.05 15.68
CA ARG A 114 -0.86 20.22 14.98
C ARG A 114 0.65 20.14 14.81
N ILE A 115 1.16 20.68 13.71
CA ILE A 115 2.59 20.89 13.48
C ILE A 115 2.80 22.39 13.35
N LEU A 116 3.49 22.97 14.33
CA LEU A 116 3.80 24.39 14.39
C LEU A 116 5.21 24.62 13.85
N ARG A 117 5.34 25.56 12.92
CA ARG A 117 6.61 25.95 12.31
C ARG A 117 6.79 27.45 12.45
N GLN A 118 8.00 27.87 12.83
CA GLN A 118 8.41 29.27 12.84
C GLN A 118 9.80 29.37 12.20
N PRO A 119 10.11 30.45 11.47
CA PRO A 119 11.44 30.65 10.91
C PRO A 119 12.52 30.58 11.99
N ARG A 120 13.58 29.80 11.74
CA ARG A 120 14.74 29.64 12.65
C ARG A 120 14.41 29.05 14.04
N GLN A 121 13.28 28.37 14.21
CA GLN A 121 12.95 27.63 15.44
C GLN A 121 12.73 26.13 15.16
N PRO A 122 12.90 25.26 16.18
CA PRO A 122 12.53 23.85 16.07
C PRO A 122 11.05 23.68 15.71
N ILE A 123 10.74 22.62 14.98
CA ILE A 123 9.34 22.26 14.71
C ILE A 123 8.72 21.74 16.00
N ILE A 124 7.48 22.13 16.29
CA ILE A 124 6.72 21.59 17.42
C ILE A 124 5.58 20.73 16.90
N VAL A 125 5.54 19.47 17.34
CA VAL A 125 4.40 18.57 17.14
C VAL A 125 3.56 18.56 18.42
N ALA A 126 2.34 19.09 18.32
CA ALA A 126 1.35 19.01 19.39
C ALA A 126 0.46 17.78 19.21
N THR A 127 -0.03 17.23 20.31
CA THR A 127 -0.90 16.04 20.34
C THR A 127 -2.25 16.35 20.96
N LYS A 128 -3.26 15.52 20.69
CA LYS A 128 -4.61 15.65 21.28
C LYS A 128 -4.61 15.50 22.80
N SER A 129 -3.67 14.72 23.35
CA SER A 129 -3.45 14.54 24.78
C SER A 129 -2.75 15.73 25.47
N GLY A 130 -2.47 16.81 24.74
CA GLY A 130 -1.79 18.00 25.27
C GLY A 130 -0.26 17.93 25.26
N GLY A 131 0.33 16.79 24.86
CA GLY A 131 1.78 16.63 24.70
C GLY A 131 2.35 17.53 23.60
N ARG A 132 3.57 18.04 23.80
CA ARG A 132 4.32 18.89 22.87
C ARG A 132 5.72 18.33 22.69
N PHE A 133 6.13 18.11 21.44
CA PHE A 133 7.42 17.53 21.10
C PHE A 133 8.17 18.46 20.16
N THR A 134 9.35 18.92 20.56
CA THR A 134 10.26 19.70 19.71
C THR A 134 11.11 18.77 18.86
N ALA A 135 11.29 19.09 17.58
CA ALA A 135 12.10 18.31 16.66
C ALA A 135 12.83 19.21 15.66
N ASP A 136 14.10 18.90 15.40
CA ASP A 136 14.88 19.54 14.35
C ASP A 136 14.40 19.11 12.96
N VAL A 137 13.98 17.85 12.83
CA VAL A 137 13.46 17.24 11.61
C VAL A 137 12.18 16.47 11.91
N VAL A 138 11.15 16.66 11.08
CA VAL A 138 9.89 15.89 11.14
C VAL A 138 9.77 15.00 9.91
N ILE A 139 9.55 13.71 10.14
CA ILE A 139 9.27 12.71 9.09
C ILE A 139 7.82 12.25 9.26
N ALA A 140 6.95 12.67 8.35
CA ALA A 140 5.54 12.34 8.37
C ALA A 140 5.25 11.12 7.49
N ASN A 141 4.92 10.00 8.13
CA ASN A 141 4.32 8.83 7.45
C ASN A 141 2.81 9.04 7.28
N LEU A 142 2.44 10.08 6.52
CA LEU A 142 1.07 10.56 6.36
C LEU A 142 0.83 10.90 4.89
N THR A 143 -0.43 10.82 4.47
CA THR A 143 -0.83 11.29 3.13
C THR A 143 -0.73 12.81 3.01
N PRO A 144 -0.69 13.37 1.78
CA PRO A 144 -0.77 14.81 1.56
C PRO A 144 -1.96 15.49 2.26
N TRP A 145 -3.14 14.86 2.26
CA TRP A 145 -4.33 15.39 2.96
C TRP A 145 -4.17 15.37 4.48
N ASN A 146 -3.62 14.28 5.02
CA ASN A 146 -3.40 14.14 6.45
C ASN A 146 -2.39 15.17 6.97
N ILE A 147 -1.26 15.35 6.28
CA ILE A 147 -0.24 16.32 6.71
C ILE A 147 -0.73 17.77 6.53
N ALA A 148 -1.50 18.05 5.47
CA ALA A 148 -2.05 19.38 5.25
C ALA A 148 -2.97 19.81 6.40
N ALA A 149 -3.82 18.91 6.89
CA ALA A 149 -4.68 19.17 8.04
C ALA A 149 -3.89 19.52 9.32
N LEU A 150 -2.70 18.94 9.53
CA LEU A 150 -1.87 19.24 10.70
C LEU A 150 -1.12 20.57 10.60
N LEU A 151 -0.88 21.07 9.39
CA LEU A 151 -0.14 22.30 9.14
C LEU A 151 -1.01 23.56 9.13
N GLY A 152 -2.33 23.43 8.98
CA GLY A 152 -3.24 24.57 8.92
C GLY A 152 -2.92 25.48 7.73
N ASP A 153 -2.78 26.79 7.96
CA ASP A 153 -2.57 27.77 6.89
C ASP A 153 -1.13 27.83 6.36
N ASP A 154 -0.16 27.32 7.12
CA ASP A 154 1.24 27.26 6.72
C ASP A 154 1.48 26.02 5.84
N LEU A 155 0.89 26.02 4.65
CA LEU A 155 1.05 24.94 3.67
C LEU A 155 2.15 25.27 2.65
N PRO A 156 3.08 24.34 2.39
CA PRO A 156 3.86 24.32 1.16
C PRO A 156 2.96 24.38 -0.08
N ARG A 157 3.44 25.01 -1.16
CA ARG A 157 2.68 25.20 -2.42
C ARG A 157 1.99 23.93 -2.96
N PRO A 158 2.63 22.74 -2.98
CA PRO A 158 2.00 21.52 -3.48
C PRO A 158 0.75 21.10 -2.67
N LEU A 159 0.76 21.32 -1.35
CA LEU A 159 -0.34 20.94 -0.47
C LEU A 159 -1.53 21.91 -0.58
N ARG A 160 -1.30 23.18 -0.94
CA ARG A 160 -2.38 24.17 -1.18
C ARG A 160 -3.26 23.84 -2.38
N ARG A 161 -2.76 23.03 -3.31
CA ARG A 161 -3.46 22.65 -4.55
C ARG A 161 -4.15 21.30 -4.46
N LEU A 162 -4.20 20.71 -3.27
CA LEU A 162 -4.88 19.43 -3.08
C LEU A 162 -6.38 19.62 -3.36
N PRO A 163 -7.00 18.73 -4.17
CA PRO A 163 -8.44 18.68 -4.25
C PRO A 163 -9.03 18.26 -2.89
N SER A 164 -10.31 18.50 -2.66
CA SER A 164 -10.99 18.12 -1.40
C SER A 164 -10.89 16.63 -1.07
N GLN A 165 -10.77 15.78 -2.10
CA GLN A 165 -10.67 14.34 -1.99
C GLN A 165 -9.68 13.78 -3.02
N PRO A 166 -8.97 12.67 -2.74
CA PRO A 166 -8.14 11.98 -3.73
C PRO A 166 -9.01 11.40 -4.85
N ARG A 167 -9.23 12.17 -5.93
CA ARG A 167 -10.17 11.82 -7.03
C ARG A 167 -9.83 10.52 -7.77
N THR A 168 -8.57 10.10 -7.73
CA THR A 168 -8.09 8.88 -8.38
C THR A 168 -7.69 7.81 -7.37
N GLY A 169 -7.92 8.05 -6.07
CA GLY A 169 -7.57 7.11 -5.02
C GLY A 169 -8.71 6.12 -4.77
N TRP A 170 -8.35 4.86 -4.51
CA TRP A 170 -9.32 3.83 -4.21
C TRP A 170 -9.62 3.71 -2.72
N GLY A 171 -10.86 3.41 -2.38
CA GLY A 171 -11.21 2.77 -1.12
C GLY A 171 -11.07 1.25 -1.23
N ALA A 172 -11.23 0.57 -0.10
CA ALA A 172 -11.41 -0.88 -0.06
C ALA A 172 -12.68 -1.22 0.71
N PHE A 173 -13.38 -2.24 0.21
CA PHE A 173 -14.31 -3.02 1.01
C PHE A 173 -13.64 -4.34 1.38
N MET A 174 -13.66 -4.68 2.67
CA MET A 174 -13.01 -5.87 3.21
C MET A 174 -14.04 -6.77 3.89
N LEU A 175 -13.86 -8.07 3.79
CA LEU A 175 -14.40 -9.03 4.74
C LEU A 175 -13.24 -9.67 5.50
N TYR A 176 -13.29 -9.60 6.83
CA TYR A 176 -12.43 -10.40 7.71
C TYR A 176 -13.26 -11.56 8.21
N VAL A 177 -12.88 -12.78 7.82
CA VAL A 177 -13.65 -14.00 8.09
C VAL A 177 -12.82 -14.92 8.98
N GLY A 178 -13.43 -15.38 10.06
CA GLY A 178 -12.96 -16.56 10.81
C GLY A 178 -13.79 -17.75 10.35
N LEU A 179 -13.14 -18.82 9.92
CA LEU A 179 -13.80 -20.01 9.36
C LEU A 179 -13.20 -21.29 9.95
N ASP A 180 -13.98 -22.36 9.89
CA ASP A 180 -13.51 -23.71 10.20
C ASP A 180 -12.35 -24.11 9.27
N GLU A 181 -11.26 -24.65 9.83
CA GLU A 181 -10.12 -25.10 9.03
C GLU A 181 -10.49 -26.20 8.04
N GLN A 182 -11.48 -27.05 8.37
CA GLN A 182 -11.90 -28.16 7.51
C GLN A 182 -12.50 -27.69 6.17
N ALA A 183 -12.95 -26.44 6.10
CA ALA A 183 -13.44 -25.84 4.86
C ALA A 183 -12.32 -25.38 3.91
N VAL A 184 -11.07 -25.35 4.38
CA VAL A 184 -9.91 -24.95 3.57
C VAL A 184 -9.28 -26.19 2.92
N PRO A 185 -9.19 -26.26 1.58
CA PRO A 185 -8.56 -27.38 0.91
C PRO A 185 -7.10 -27.58 1.32
N ASN A 186 -6.76 -28.79 1.79
CA ASN A 186 -5.39 -29.15 2.15
C ASN A 186 -4.46 -29.04 0.93
N GLY A 187 -3.33 -28.35 1.10
CA GLY A 187 -2.36 -28.14 0.03
C GLY A 187 -2.81 -27.19 -1.10
N GLY A 188 -3.97 -26.54 -0.96
CA GLY A 188 -4.47 -25.54 -1.90
C GLY A 188 -3.70 -24.21 -1.84
N PRO A 189 -3.88 -23.33 -2.85
CA PRO A 189 -3.30 -21.99 -2.80
C PRO A 189 -3.89 -21.18 -1.63
N LEU A 190 -3.05 -20.42 -0.94
CA LEU A 190 -3.49 -19.55 0.17
C LEU A 190 -4.00 -18.19 -0.33
N HIS A 191 -3.71 -17.82 -1.58
CA HIS A 191 -4.14 -16.57 -2.17
C HIS A 191 -4.92 -16.86 -3.44
N HIS A 192 -6.08 -16.21 -3.57
CA HIS A 192 -6.92 -16.34 -4.77
C HIS A 192 -7.25 -14.95 -5.31
N GLN A 193 -7.25 -14.84 -6.63
CA GLN A 193 -7.88 -13.72 -7.31
C GLN A 193 -9.11 -14.26 -8.05
N VAL A 194 -10.27 -13.73 -7.72
CA VAL A 194 -11.53 -14.10 -8.36
C VAL A 194 -12.02 -12.90 -9.15
N ILE A 195 -12.37 -13.10 -10.42
CA ILE A 195 -12.97 -12.07 -11.26
C ILE A 195 -14.29 -12.63 -11.78
N THR A 196 -15.40 -12.02 -11.36
CA THR A 196 -16.77 -12.41 -11.72
C THR A 196 -17.39 -11.48 -12.76
N GLY A 197 -16.80 -10.31 -13.00
CA GLY A 197 -17.31 -9.37 -14.00
C GLY A 197 -16.46 -8.13 -14.20
N GLU A 198 -16.97 -7.23 -15.05
CA GLU A 198 -16.43 -5.90 -15.30
C GLU A 198 -17.50 -4.83 -14.97
N PRO A 199 -17.10 -3.59 -14.60
CA PRO A 199 -15.72 -3.14 -14.35
C PRO A 199 -15.12 -3.83 -13.11
N LEU A 200 -13.78 -3.94 -13.08
CA LEU A 200 -13.07 -4.48 -11.91
C LEU A 200 -13.28 -3.56 -10.69
N GLY A 201 -13.25 -4.15 -9.50
CA GLY A 201 -13.66 -3.50 -8.25
C GLY A 201 -15.14 -3.72 -7.94
N GLU A 202 -15.63 -3.04 -6.90
CA GLU A 202 -17.03 -3.04 -6.46
C GLU A 202 -17.65 -4.44 -6.22
N GLY A 203 -16.83 -5.44 -5.89
CA GLY A 203 -17.26 -6.83 -5.69
C GLY A 203 -17.06 -7.74 -6.91
N ASN A 204 -16.85 -7.17 -8.11
CA ASN A 204 -16.64 -7.92 -9.35
C ASN A 204 -15.23 -8.53 -9.47
N SER A 205 -14.28 -8.05 -8.67
CA SER A 205 -12.93 -8.60 -8.60
C SER A 205 -12.43 -8.62 -7.16
N LEU A 206 -12.07 -9.81 -6.67
CA LEU A 206 -11.70 -10.05 -5.28
C LEU A 206 -10.27 -10.54 -5.17
N PHE A 207 -9.61 -10.19 -4.06
CA PHE A 207 -8.41 -10.86 -3.60
C PHE A 207 -8.66 -11.51 -2.24
N LEU A 208 -8.44 -12.82 -2.16
CA LEU A 208 -8.57 -13.63 -0.95
C LEU A 208 -7.19 -13.99 -0.45
N SER A 209 -6.98 -13.90 0.86
CA SER A 209 -5.74 -14.30 1.53
C SER A 209 -6.08 -15.09 2.79
N LEU A 210 -5.78 -16.39 2.75
CA LEU A 210 -5.90 -17.32 3.85
C LEU A 210 -4.62 -17.26 4.70
N SER A 211 -4.81 -17.18 6.02
CA SER A 211 -3.76 -17.49 6.98
C SER A 211 -3.21 -18.90 6.70
N PRO A 212 -1.89 -19.14 6.83
CA PRO A 212 -1.33 -20.48 6.69
C PRO A 212 -1.66 -21.33 7.92
N GLY A 213 -1.82 -22.65 7.75
CA GLY A 213 -2.18 -23.55 8.86
C GLY A 213 -1.10 -23.69 9.93
N TRP A 214 0.16 -23.40 9.58
CA TRP A 214 1.27 -23.43 10.53
C TRP A 214 1.32 -22.22 11.47
N ASP A 215 0.57 -21.13 11.20
CA ASP A 215 0.60 -19.92 12.04
C ASP A 215 -0.60 -19.87 12.99
N ALA A 216 -0.47 -20.57 14.11
CA ALA A 216 -1.48 -20.62 15.17
C ALA A 216 -1.79 -19.24 15.81
N ASN A 217 -0.99 -18.20 15.55
CA ASN A 217 -1.26 -16.85 16.05
C ASN A 217 -2.34 -16.11 15.24
N ARG A 218 -2.83 -16.69 14.14
CA ARG A 218 -3.75 -16.02 13.21
C ARG A 218 -5.22 -16.27 13.52
N ALA A 219 -5.55 -17.39 14.14
CA ALA A 219 -6.91 -17.81 14.49
C ALA A 219 -6.87 -18.81 15.66
N PRO A 220 -7.98 -19.00 16.39
CA PRO A 220 -8.09 -20.06 17.39
C PRO A 220 -7.88 -21.47 16.80
N ASP A 221 -7.59 -22.45 17.67
CA ASP A 221 -7.43 -23.85 17.26
C ASP A 221 -8.65 -24.36 16.47
N GLY A 222 -8.38 -25.09 15.38
CA GLY A 222 -9.39 -25.60 14.46
C GLY A 222 -10.01 -24.53 13.54
N GLN A 223 -9.51 -23.30 13.56
CA GLN A 223 -10.00 -22.21 12.72
C GLN A 223 -8.89 -21.60 11.87
N ARG A 224 -9.30 -20.93 10.80
CA ARG A 224 -8.44 -20.14 9.92
C ARG A 224 -8.98 -18.73 9.80
N ALA A 225 -8.08 -17.77 9.61
CA ALA A 225 -8.43 -16.41 9.23
C ALA A 225 -8.35 -16.26 7.71
N LEU A 226 -9.37 -15.66 7.12
CA LEU A 226 -9.47 -15.27 5.72
C LEU A 226 -9.70 -13.77 5.63
N THR A 227 -8.93 -13.08 4.78
CA THR A 227 -9.21 -11.70 4.40
C THR A 227 -9.61 -11.65 2.93
N ILE A 228 -10.74 -11.02 2.64
CA ILE A 228 -11.25 -10.82 1.29
C ILE A 228 -11.31 -9.31 1.03
N SER A 229 -10.81 -8.85 -0.10
CA SER A 229 -10.79 -7.44 -0.46
C SER A 229 -11.29 -7.18 -1.87
N THR A 230 -11.95 -6.03 -2.05
CA THR A 230 -12.23 -5.42 -3.36
C THR A 230 -11.96 -3.92 -3.28
N HIS A 231 -11.50 -3.34 -4.39
CA HIS A 231 -11.47 -1.89 -4.55
C HIS A 231 -12.89 -1.34 -4.61
N THR A 232 -13.11 -0.13 -4.10
CA THR A 232 -14.40 0.56 -4.15
C THR A 232 -14.20 2.07 -4.19
N GLU A 233 -15.09 2.77 -4.86
CA GLU A 233 -15.15 4.22 -4.88
C GLU A 233 -15.43 4.78 -3.49
N LEU A 234 -14.78 5.89 -3.15
CA LEU A 234 -14.89 6.48 -1.81
C LEU A 234 -16.21 7.23 -1.60
N SER A 235 -16.60 8.03 -2.59
CA SER A 235 -17.68 9.03 -2.44
C SER A 235 -19.05 8.42 -2.11
N PRO A 236 -19.49 7.32 -2.77
CA PRO A 236 -20.78 6.72 -2.45
C PRO A 236 -20.90 6.30 -0.97
N TRP A 237 -19.82 5.75 -0.39
CA TRP A 237 -19.82 5.34 1.02
C TRP A 237 -19.95 6.54 1.97
N TRP A 238 -19.22 7.62 1.72
CA TRP A 238 -19.25 8.81 2.57
C TRP A 238 -20.55 9.61 2.44
N GLN A 239 -21.10 9.71 1.23
CA GLN A 239 -22.41 10.34 0.99
C GLN A 239 -23.51 9.62 1.77
N LEU A 240 -23.58 8.29 1.67
CA LEU A 240 -24.54 7.51 2.45
C LEU A 240 -24.26 7.62 3.96
N PHE A 241 -22.99 7.53 4.38
CA PHE A 241 -22.65 7.62 5.80
C PHE A 241 -23.15 8.91 6.46
N HIS A 242 -23.09 10.04 5.74
CA HIS A 242 -23.53 11.35 6.25
C HIS A 242 -25.01 11.66 5.99
N GLY A 243 -25.57 11.22 4.88
CA GLY A 243 -26.92 11.59 4.44
C GLY A 243 -28.00 10.55 4.76
N ASP A 244 -27.67 9.26 4.76
CA ASP A 244 -28.62 8.17 4.97
C ASP A 244 -27.95 6.94 5.59
N ARG A 245 -28.00 6.86 6.93
CA ARG A 245 -27.37 5.77 7.68
C ARG A 245 -27.99 4.41 7.37
N ALA A 246 -29.29 4.34 7.08
CA ALA A 246 -29.96 3.09 6.78
C ALA A 246 -29.52 2.55 5.41
N ALA A 247 -29.42 3.41 4.40
CA ALA A 247 -28.91 3.06 3.08
C ALA A 247 -27.42 2.68 3.12
N TYR A 248 -26.59 3.33 3.95
CA TYR A 248 -25.20 2.90 4.18
C TYR A 248 -25.13 1.46 4.70
N GLU A 249 -25.93 1.12 5.71
CA GLU A 249 -25.96 -0.23 6.29
C GLU A 249 -26.52 -1.26 5.30
N SER A 250 -27.52 -0.88 4.49
CA SER A 250 -28.05 -1.71 3.41
C SER A 250 -26.99 -2.02 2.36
N ARG A 251 -26.28 -0.99 1.87
CA ARG A 251 -25.18 -1.15 0.90
C ARG A 251 -24.07 -2.05 1.46
N LYS A 252 -23.71 -1.88 2.74
CA LYS A 252 -22.72 -2.74 3.40
C LYS A 252 -23.13 -4.22 3.42
N ARG A 253 -24.41 -4.52 3.68
CA ARG A 253 -24.93 -5.89 3.60
C ARG A 253 -24.91 -6.43 2.17
N GLN A 254 -25.35 -5.64 1.19
CA GLN A 254 -25.33 -6.05 -0.23
C GLN A 254 -23.91 -6.38 -0.71
N TYR A 255 -22.91 -5.56 -0.36
CA TYR A 255 -21.51 -5.85 -0.67
C TYR A 255 -21.03 -7.11 0.02
N THR A 256 -21.42 -7.32 1.28
CA THR A 256 -21.05 -8.53 2.03
C THR A 256 -21.55 -9.78 1.31
N GLU A 257 -22.84 -9.83 0.96
CA GLU A 257 -23.43 -10.98 0.25
C GLU A 257 -22.81 -11.19 -1.14
N HIS A 258 -22.63 -10.12 -1.92
CA HIS A 258 -21.99 -10.21 -3.24
C HIS A 258 -20.58 -10.82 -3.11
N ILE A 259 -19.76 -10.27 -2.21
CA ILE A 259 -18.36 -10.70 -2.04
C ILE A 259 -18.30 -12.15 -1.53
N LEU A 260 -19.18 -12.56 -0.61
CA LEU A 260 -19.23 -13.95 -0.15
C LEU A 260 -19.60 -14.91 -1.29
N ALA A 261 -20.61 -14.56 -2.10
CA ALA A 261 -21.01 -15.37 -3.25
C ALA A 261 -19.88 -15.50 -4.29
N ALA A 262 -19.18 -14.40 -4.60
CA ALA A 262 -18.04 -14.45 -5.50
C ALA A 262 -16.84 -15.21 -4.89
N ALA A 263 -16.61 -15.09 -3.57
CA ALA A 263 -15.54 -15.82 -2.89
C ALA A 263 -15.73 -17.34 -2.90
N GLU A 264 -16.98 -17.83 -2.94
CA GLU A 264 -17.29 -19.26 -3.03
C GLU A 264 -16.87 -19.90 -4.37
N VAL A 265 -16.54 -19.12 -5.39
CA VAL A 265 -15.87 -19.63 -6.61
C VAL A 265 -14.50 -20.23 -6.27
N ALA A 266 -13.78 -19.61 -5.32
CA ALA A 266 -12.48 -20.06 -4.87
C ALA A 266 -12.56 -21.00 -3.65
N LEU A 267 -13.55 -20.79 -2.78
CA LEU A 267 -13.72 -21.53 -1.53
C LEU A 267 -15.18 -21.95 -1.34
N PRO A 268 -15.64 -23.02 -2.02
CA PRO A 268 -17.02 -23.49 -1.92
C PRO A 268 -17.41 -23.80 -0.48
N GLY A 269 -18.63 -23.41 -0.06
CA GLY A 269 -19.13 -23.62 1.31
C GLY A 269 -18.59 -22.61 2.34
N LEU A 270 -17.91 -21.54 1.90
CA LEU A 270 -17.39 -20.49 2.79
C LEU A 270 -18.43 -19.95 3.77
N ARG A 271 -19.66 -19.67 3.30
CA ARG A 271 -20.70 -19.10 4.16
C ARG A 271 -21.08 -20.02 5.31
N ASP A 272 -21.20 -21.31 5.05
CA ASP A 272 -21.56 -22.31 6.05
C ASP A 272 -20.43 -22.54 7.06
N ALA A 273 -19.18 -22.44 6.60
CA ALA A 273 -17.99 -22.60 7.43
C ALA A 273 -17.62 -21.36 8.26
N ALA A 274 -18.16 -20.18 7.91
CA ALA A 274 -17.83 -18.93 8.57
C ALA A 274 -18.42 -18.87 9.99
N ARG A 275 -17.56 -18.62 10.98
CA ARG A 275 -17.92 -18.39 12.38
C ARG A 275 -17.95 -16.91 12.75
N LEU A 276 -17.28 -16.08 11.95
CA LEU A 276 -17.17 -14.64 12.14
C LEU A 276 -17.06 -13.97 10.78
N ILE A 277 -17.84 -12.92 10.54
CA ILE A 277 -17.72 -12.08 9.34
C ILE A 277 -17.76 -10.62 9.77
N LEU A 278 -16.65 -9.91 9.55
CA LEU A 278 -16.54 -8.48 9.87
C LEU A 278 -16.34 -7.66 8.59
N PRO A 279 -17.37 -6.91 8.14
CA PRO A 279 -17.23 -6.04 6.99
C PRO A 279 -16.51 -4.72 7.36
N GLY A 280 -15.56 -4.33 6.52
CA GLY A 280 -14.86 -3.05 6.58
C GLY A 280 -15.15 -2.21 5.34
N THR A 281 -15.45 -0.93 5.52
CA THR A 281 -15.66 0.04 4.41
C THR A 281 -14.61 1.15 4.49
N PRO A 282 -14.53 2.09 3.53
CA PRO A 282 -13.62 3.24 3.64
C PRO A 282 -13.78 4.02 4.96
N ILE A 283 -14.98 4.09 5.54
CA ILE A 283 -15.21 4.72 6.85
C ILE A 283 -14.49 3.94 7.96
N THR A 284 -14.52 2.60 7.91
CA THR A 284 -13.76 1.74 8.83
C THR A 284 -12.27 2.02 8.72
N PHE A 285 -11.73 2.12 7.50
CA PHE A 285 -10.32 2.46 7.29
C PHE A 285 -9.97 3.84 7.83
N GLN A 286 -10.81 4.87 7.59
CA GLN A 286 -10.60 6.20 8.16
C GLN A 286 -10.57 6.15 9.69
N ARG A 287 -11.47 5.38 10.32
CA ARG A 287 -11.53 5.23 11.78
C ARG A 287 -10.24 4.65 12.35
N PHE A 288 -9.76 3.53 11.79
CA PHE A 288 -8.64 2.78 12.36
C PHE A 288 -7.26 3.29 11.94
N THR A 289 -7.12 3.78 10.71
CA THR A 289 -5.82 4.24 10.18
C THR A 289 -5.65 5.75 10.24
N ARG A 290 -6.74 6.49 10.52
CA ARG A 290 -6.82 7.97 10.46
C ARG A 290 -6.52 8.55 9.08
N ARG A 291 -6.36 7.73 8.05
CA ARG A 291 -6.18 8.19 6.67
C ARG A 291 -7.44 8.95 6.23
N VAL A 292 -7.29 10.22 5.86
CA VAL A 292 -8.41 11.08 5.46
C VAL A 292 -9.16 10.41 4.31
N TRP A 293 -10.50 10.36 4.35
CA TRP A 293 -11.38 9.59 3.46
C TRP A 293 -11.25 8.06 3.51
N GLY A 294 -10.26 7.50 4.20
CA GLY A 294 -10.07 6.05 4.34
C GLY A 294 -9.70 5.33 3.05
N TRP A 295 -9.14 6.06 2.08
CA TRP A 295 -8.54 5.48 0.87
C TRP A 295 -7.34 4.61 1.21
N VAL A 296 -7.06 3.64 0.37
CA VAL A 296 -6.01 2.63 0.55
C VAL A 296 -4.98 2.73 -0.56
N GLY A 297 -3.79 2.22 -0.27
CA GLY A 297 -2.66 2.24 -1.20
C GLY A 297 -2.17 3.66 -1.53
N GLY A 298 -1.31 3.74 -2.53
CA GLY A 298 -0.77 4.99 -3.08
C GLY A 298 -1.63 5.59 -4.19
N PHE A 299 -1.03 6.40 -5.06
CA PHE A 299 -1.71 6.86 -6.28
C PHE A 299 -1.61 5.80 -7.39
N PRO A 300 -2.60 5.70 -8.29
CA PRO A 300 -2.52 4.90 -9.50
C PRO A 300 -1.24 5.17 -10.30
N GLN A 301 -0.57 4.10 -10.73
CA GLN A 301 0.75 4.19 -11.36
C GLN A 301 0.65 4.36 -12.88
N THR A 302 0.08 5.50 -13.28
CA THR A 302 -0.17 5.85 -14.69
C THR A 302 1.04 6.53 -15.36
N SER A 303 1.96 7.07 -14.56
CA SER A 303 3.14 7.80 -15.03
C SER A 303 4.28 7.75 -14.02
N LEU A 304 5.52 7.65 -14.51
CA LEU A 304 6.74 7.70 -13.68
C LEU A 304 7.00 9.10 -13.09
N PHE A 305 6.31 10.14 -13.58
CA PHE A 305 6.60 11.55 -13.26
C PHE A 305 5.57 12.20 -12.32
N GLN A 306 4.52 11.47 -11.94
CA GLN A 306 3.44 12.01 -11.09
C GLN A 306 3.64 11.75 -9.59
N ALA A 307 4.72 11.08 -9.21
CA ALA A 307 4.98 10.76 -7.80
C ALA A 307 5.29 12.02 -6.97
N TRP A 308 4.81 12.04 -5.73
CA TRP A 308 5.12 13.15 -4.82
C TRP A 308 6.59 13.14 -4.42
N GLY A 309 7.18 14.33 -4.42
CA GLY A 309 8.50 14.55 -3.83
C GLY A 309 8.43 14.38 -2.31
N PRO A 310 9.42 13.71 -1.69
CA PRO A 310 9.38 13.45 -0.25
C PRO A 310 9.71 14.67 0.60
N ARG A 311 10.30 15.75 0.05
CA ARG A 311 10.69 16.93 0.83
C ARG A 311 9.62 18.02 0.74
N LEU A 312 9.02 18.39 1.88
CA LEU A 312 8.02 19.47 1.97
C LEU A 312 8.67 20.82 2.26
N THR A 313 9.61 20.84 3.21
CA THR A 313 10.42 21.98 3.62
C THR A 313 11.84 21.49 3.94
N PRO A 314 12.82 22.37 4.26
CA PRO A 314 14.17 21.91 4.56
C PRO A 314 14.26 20.81 5.64
N ASN A 315 13.38 20.87 6.64
CA ASN A 315 13.36 20.00 7.82
C ASN A 315 12.08 19.16 7.96
N MET A 316 11.26 19.05 6.91
CA MET A 316 10.04 18.26 6.95
C MET A 316 9.91 17.37 5.71
N TRP A 317 9.67 16.09 5.96
CA TRP A 317 9.71 15.04 4.95
C TRP A 317 8.46 14.17 5.02
N LEU A 318 8.06 13.63 3.88
CA LEU A 318 7.04 12.59 3.73
C LEU A 318 7.71 11.24 3.50
N VAL A 319 7.12 10.20 4.07
CA VAL A 319 7.37 8.79 3.76
C VAL A 319 6.02 8.07 3.60
N GLY A 320 6.05 6.84 3.12
CA GLY A 320 4.86 6.02 2.88
C GLY A 320 4.52 5.87 1.40
N ASP A 321 3.29 5.45 1.12
CA ASP A 321 2.84 5.04 -0.22
C ASP A 321 2.49 6.18 -1.17
N THR A 322 2.48 7.43 -0.69
CA THR A 322 2.16 8.61 -1.51
C THR A 322 3.37 9.20 -2.21
N ILE A 323 4.59 8.83 -1.80
CA ILE A 323 5.84 9.24 -2.46
C ILE A 323 6.38 8.12 -3.35
N PHE A 324 7.29 8.44 -4.26
CA PHE A 324 7.99 7.43 -5.05
C PHE A 324 8.73 6.42 -4.12
N PRO A 325 8.69 5.10 -4.38
CA PRO A 325 8.16 4.41 -5.56
C PRO A 325 6.65 4.10 -5.56
N GLY A 326 5.94 4.47 -4.49
CA GLY A 326 4.49 4.30 -4.37
C GLY A 326 4.11 3.16 -3.43
N GLN A 327 3.01 2.48 -3.77
CA GLN A 327 2.40 1.46 -2.93
C GLN A 327 3.15 0.13 -2.89
N SER A 328 2.79 -0.72 -1.92
CA SER A 328 3.40 -1.99 -1.50
C SER A 328 4.40 -1.86 -0.35
N THR A 329 4.54 -2.93 0.43
CA THR A 329 5.51 -3.03 1.52
C THR A 329 6.94 -2.81 1.03
N ALA A 330 7.31 -3.39 -0.12
CA ALA A 330 8.63 -3.24 -0.70
C ALA A 330 8.88 -1.80 -1.17
N ALA A 331 7.94 -1.20 -1.90
CA ALA A 331 8.09 0.18 -2.37
C ALA A 331 8.16 1.18 -1.20
N THR A 332 7.29 1.04 -0.20
CA THR A 332 7.29 1.91 0.99
C THR A 332 8.58 1.78 1.80
N ALA A 333 9.13 0.57 1.95
CA ALA A 333 10.44 0.35 2.57
C ALA A 333 11.57 1.02 1.77
N LEU A 334 11.60 0.83 0.45
CA LEU A 334 12.57 1.48 -0.44
C LEU A 334 12.47 3.01 -0.39
N GLY A 335 11.25 3.55 -0.35
CA GLY A 335 10.97 4.97 -0.17
C GLY A 335 11.51 5.49 1.16
N GLY A 336 11.25 4.78 2.26
CA GLY A 336 11.78 5.09 3.58
C GLY A 336 13.31 5.12 3.63
N LEU A 337 13.97 4.12 3.05
CA LEU A 337 15.43 4.06 2.95
C LEU A 337 16.00 5.24 2.16
N ARG A 338 15.38 5.58 1.02
CA ARG A 338 15.80 6.75 0.21
C ARG A 338 15.67 8.06 0.98
N VAL A 339 14.57 8.25 1.70
CA VAL A 339 14.35 9.46 2.50
C VAL A 339 15.33 9.54 3.66
N ALA A 340 15.56 8.44 4.37
CA ALA A 340 16.55 8.38 5.45
C ALA A 340 17.96 8.79 4.94
N GLN A 341 18.40 8.25 3.81
CA GLN A 341 19.68 8.64 3.20
C GLN A 341 19.72 10.13 2.79
N ALA A 342 18.61 10.68 2.30
CA ALA A 342 18.54 12.10 1.95
C ALA A 342 18.68 12.99 3.19
N ILE A 343 18.05 12.60 4.31
CA ILE A 343 18.14 13.31 5.59
C ILE A 343 19.56 13.26 6.15
N LEU A 344 20.18 12.08 6.20
CA LEU A 344 21.56 11.90 6.68
C LEU A 344 22.54 12.78 5.88
N ARG A 345 22.44 12.78 4.54
CA ARG A 345 23.25 13.66 3.70
C ARG A 345 23.01 15.14 3.99
N SER A 346 21.76 15.55 4.20
CA SER A 346 21.42 16.95 4.48
C SER A 346 21.89 17.42 5.87
N THR A 347 22.17 16.49 6.78
CA THR A 347 22.62 16.77 8.15
C THR A 347 24.12 16.49 8.34
N GLY A 348 24.86 16.20 7.26
CA GLY A 348 26.30 15.92 7.30
C GLY A 348 26.65 14.56 7.91
N GLN A 349 25.67 13.68 8.15
CA GLN A 349 25.92 12.34 8.70
C GLN A 349 26.25 11.33 7.58
N PRO A 350 27.19 10.39 7.84
CA PRO A 350 27.52 9.34 6.89
C PRO A 350 26.31 8.45 6.61
N SER A 351 26.07 8.13 5.34
CA SER A 351 25.02 7.19 4.95
C SER A 351 25.53 5.75 5.14
N PRO A 352 24.82 4.89 5.89
CA PRO A 352 25.19 3.48 5.98
C PRO A 352 25.13 2.84 4.59
N ARG A 353 26.15 2.04 4.25
CA ARG A 353 26.13 1.24 3.02
C ARG A 353 25.04 0.17 3.13
N PRO A 354 24.23 -0.08 2.09
CA PRO A 354 23.29 -1.19 2.10
C PRO A 354 24.08 -2.49 2.32
N GLN A 355 23.74 -3.25 3.36
CA GLN A 355 24.20 -4.64 3.46
C GLN A 355 23.43 -5.45 2.40
N ALA A 356 24.13 -6.33 1.68
CA ALA A 356 23.48 -7.23 0.74
C ALA A 356 22.51 -8.12 1.54
N ALA A 357 21.24 -8.13 1.16
CA ALA A 357 20.30 -9.10 1.71
C ALA A 357 20.75 -10.50 1.27
N PRO A 358 20.75 -11.51 2.17
CA PRO A 358 20.99 -12.88 1.75
C PRO A 358 19.94 -13.31 0.71
N PRO A 359 20.29 -14.19 -0.23
CA PRO A 359 19.36 -14.66 -1.26
C PRO A 359 18.14 -15.32 -0.62
N VAL A 360 16.96 -15.10 -1.20
CA VAL A 360 15.65 -15.55 -0.68
C VAL A 360 15.60 -17.06 -0.41
N HIS A 361 16.37 -17.87 -1.15
CA HIS A 361 16.48 -19.32 -0.96
C HIS A 361 17.19 -19.75 0.35
N GLN A 362 17.79 -18.82 1.10
CA GLN A 362 18.38 -19.10 2.41
C GLN A 362 17.43 -18.80 3.58
N LEU A 363 16.21 -18.32 3.29
CA LEU A 363 15.13 -18.17 4.27
C LEU A 363 14.31 -19.46 4.35
N HIS A 364 14.96 -20.60 4.61
CA HIS A 364 14.26 -21.81 5.01
C HIS A 364 13.90 -21.69 6.50
N PRO A 365 12.71 -22.16 6.93
CA PRO A 365 12.47 -22.38 8.34
C PRO A 365 13.40 -23.50 8.78
N SER A 366 14.37 -23.19 9.64
CA SER A 366 14.91 -24.21 10.54
C SER A 366 13.77 -24.60 11.48
N GLY A 367 13.25 -25.82 11.32
CA GLY A 367 12.20 -26.38 12.16
C GLY A 367 11.80 -27.75 11.62
N ASP A 368 12.49 -28.77 12.10
CA ASP A 368 12.00 -30.16 12.17
C ASP A 368 10.75 -30.27 13.03
#